data_AF-A0A1Q7DJ40-F1
#
_entry.id   AF-A0A1Q7DJ40-F1
#
_cell.length_a   1.000
_cell.length_b   1.000
_cell.length_c   1.000
_cell.angle_alpha   90.00
_cell.angle_beta   90.00
_cell.angle_gamma   90.00
#
_symmetry.space_group_name_H-M   'P 1'
#
loop_
_entity.id
_entity.type
_entity.pdbx_description
1 polymer ?
#
loop_
_entity_poly.entity_id
_entity_poly.type
_entity_poly.pdbx_seq_one_letter_code
_entity_poly.pdbx_strand_id
1 'polypeptide(L)'
;MPSWFGRTRSAEPAPSRSKLRVGIPRVLNVWSTHQFWVGLFGALGVDPRNLVFSADTSEEQGRQFGKGRGTVDCCYPVKCATGHYGELIFGQREKLDVLFSPMIYTLPSFLSGHVARTLTCPRVMAAPENIKAGFLKEREVFADQGIHYATPFVSLDEPKLVPKQLFEGLREAVPGLTMEETARAVDAAYRALRDFNDRLRKKSREVLEWCAREERACLLVLARPYHMDPGIGHEIEVDLQAYGYPILWAQYFPIDDDLMQWAFGPDLAAGAIRSPFDIRDVWPSSYSSNTNEILWGAKVAARVPWIACVVRMSSYECGMDQPTYTPVQQIVERSGTLFFSFQDLDSTKPAGSVKIRVETITHYLERYAADIVARKKATMPPGCPLLSAGASAAPSETSPRSDCAGKAGARTTPERAR
;
A
#
# COMPACT_ATOMS: atom_id res chain seq x y z
N MET A 1 -28.23 -11.10 52.34
CA MET A 1 -28.43 -10.08 51.28
C MET A 1 -28.16 -10.74 49.94
N PRO A 2 -28.95 -10.44 48.89
CA PRO A 2 -29.18 -11.38 47.77
C PRO A 2 -28.01 -11.48 46.80
N SER A 3 -27.85 -12.69 46.25
CA SER A 3 -26.93 -13.06 45.18
C SER A 3 -27.25 -12.36 43.86
N TRP A 4 -26.29 -11.63 43.30
CA TRP A 4 -26.33 -11.14 41.92
C TRP A 4 -25.47 -12.03 41.00
N PHE A 5 -25.67 -13.34 41.03
CA PHE A 5 -25.37 -14.19 39.88
C PHE A 5 -26.52 -14.08 38.89
N GLY A 6 -26.60 -12.91 38.24
CA GLY A 6 -27.39 -12.76 37.04
C GLY A 6 -26.76 -13.65 35.98
N ARG A 7 -27.46 -14.70 35.55
CA ARG A 7 -27.18 -15.40 34.29
C ARG A 7 -26.98 -14.31 33.23
N THR A 8 -25.77 -14.16 32.72
CA THR A 8 -25.55 -13.53 31.43
C THR A 8 -26.51 -14.22 30.47
N ARG A 9 -27.49 -13.48 29.95
CA ARG A 9 -28.27 -13.96 28.81
C ARG A 9 -27.25 -14.46 27.81
N SER A 10 -27.31 -15.75 27.48
CA SER A 10 -26.62 -16.31 26.33
C SER A 10 -26.83 -15.31 25.20
N ALA A 11 -25.75 -14.67 24.74
CA ALA A 11 -25.85 -13.72 23.64
C ALA A 11 -26.63 -14.43 22.53
N GLU A 12 -27.73 -13.81 22.08
CA GLU A 12 -28.42 -14.30 20.89
C GLU A 12 -27.35 -14.53 19.81
N PRO A 13 -27.39 -15.66 19.10
CA PRO A 13 -26.42 -15.90 18.04
C PRO A 13 -26.46 -14.69 17.10
N ALA A 14 -25.29 -14.07 16.89
CA ALA A 14 -25.21 -12.87 16.06
C ALA A 14 -25.95 -13.14 14.74
N PRO A 15 -26.80 -12.22 14.28
CA PRO A 15 -27.55 -12.42 13.05
C PRO A 15 -26.58 -12.80 11.93
N SER A 16 -26.93 -13.82 11.14
CA SER A 16 -26.05 -14.27 10.06
C SER A 16 -25.89 -13.16 9.03
N ARG A 17 -24.75 -12.46 9.09
CA ARG A 17 -24.37 -11.40 8.14
C ARG A 17 -23.74 -11.97 6.86
N SER A 18 -23.86 -13.28 6.66
CA SER A 18 -23.33 -14.00 5.50
C SER A 18 -23.87 -13.48 4.18
N LYS A 19 -25.08 -12.89 4.15
CA LYS A 19 -25.69 -12.29 2.95
C LYS A 19 -25.35 -10.82 2.75
N LEU A 20 -24.79 -10.14 3.75
CA LEU A 20 -24.49 -8.71 3.70
C LEU A 20 -23.34 -8.46 2.71
N ARG A 21 -23.55 -7.60 1.73
CA ARG A 21 -22.57 -7.28 0.70
C ARG A 21 -22.00 -5.88 0.88
N VAL A 22 -20.69 -5.85 1.12
CA VAL A 22 -19.94 -4.64 1.47
C VAL A 22 -18.98 -4.32 0.34
N GLY A 23 -19.18 -3.19 -0.32
CA GLY A 23 -18.25 -2.64 -1.30
C GLY A 23 -17.21 -1.76 -0.63
N ILE A 24 -15.93 -1.94 -0.96
CA ILE A 24 -14.81 -1.11 -0.47
C ILE A 24 -14.02 -0.59 -1.68
N PRO A 25 -13.88 0.74 -1.85
CA PRO A 25 -13.08 1.30 -2.93
C PRO A 25 -11.60 1.00 -2.68
N ARG A 26 -10.95 0.32 -3.62
CA ARG A 26 -9.53 -0.07 -3.58
C ARG A 26 -8.63 1.10 -3.97
N VAL A 27 -8.65 2.15 -3.14
CA VAL A 27 -7.97 3.42 -3.44
C VAL A 27 -7.36 4.04 -2.18
N LEU A 28 -6.40 4.94 -2.36
CA LEU A 28 -5.78 5.72 -1.27
C LEU A 28 -5.21 4.82 -0.14
N ASN A 29 -5.45 5.17 1.12
CA ASN A 29 -4.92 4.43 2.27
C ASN A 29 -5.61 3.08 2.53
N VAL A 30 -6.66 2.74 1.77
CA VAL A 30 -7.16 1.35 1.76
C VAL A 30 -6.07 0.40 1.29
N TRP A 31 -5.15 0.83 0.41
CA TRP A 31 -4.04 -0.02 -0.03
C TRP A 31 -3.13 -0.52 1.10
N SER A 32 -2.79 0.33 2.07
CA SER A 32 -1.98 -0.09 3.23
C SER A 32 -2.80 -0.66 4.39
N THR A 33 -4.12 -0.50 4.39
CA THR A 33 -5.00 -0.90 5.50
C THR A 33 -6.02 -1.99 5.13
N HIS A 34 -6.02 -2.49 3.89
CA HIS A 34 -7.04 -3.42 3.39
C HIS A 34 -7.22 -4.65 4.28
N GLN A 35 -6.15 -5.23 4.83
CA GLN A 35 -6.23 -6.39 5.71
C GLN A 35 -6.89 -6.09 7.07
N PHE A 36 -6.82 -4.85 7.53
CA PHE A 36 -7.61 -4.42 8.68
C PHE A 36 -9.11 -4.53 8.34
N TRP A 37 -9.53 -4.01 7.18
CA TRP A 37 -10.93 -4.06 6.76
C TRP A 37 -11.43 -5.49 6.50
N VAL A 38 -10.60 -6.32 5.86
CA VAL A 38 -10.89 -7.75 5.65
C VAL A 38 -11.07 -8.47 7.00
N GLY A 39 -10.14 -8.26 7.95
CA GLY A 39 -10.22 -8.85 9.28
C GLY A 39 -11.43 -8.35 10.08
N LEU A 40 -11.76 -7.07 9.97
CA LEU A 40 -12.93 -6.47 10.63
C LEU A 40 -14.23 -7.10 10.14
N PHE A 41 -14.51 -7.04 8.84
CA PHE A 41 -15.77 -7.55 8.29
C PHE A 41 -15.88 -9.08 8.39
N GLY A 42 -14.76 -9.80 8.22
CA GLY A 42 -14.72 -11.25 8.47
C GLY A 42 -15.08 -11.60 9.92
N ALA A 43 -14.55 -10.87 10.90
CA ALA A 43 -14.89 -11.07 12.31
C ALA A 43 -16.32 -10.65 12.67
N LEU A 44 -16.92 -9.70 11.93
CA LEU A 44 -18.35 -9.34 12.02
C LEU A 44 -19.27 -10.36 11.32
N GLY A 45 -18.74 -11.42 10.72
CA GLY A 45 -19.51 -12.50 10.10
C GLY A 45 -19.95 -12.23 8.65
N VAL A 46 -19.32 -11.27 7.97
CA VAL A 46 -19.49 -11.06 6.52
C VAL A 46 -18.74 -12.16 5.77
N ASP A 47 -19.40 -12.81 4.81
CA ASP A 47 -18.75 -13.81 3.95
C ASP A 47 -17.67 -13.13 3.09
N PRO A 48 -16.44 -13.67 2.99
CA PRO A 48 -15.38 -13.07 2.17
C PRO A 48 -15.75 -12.81 0.72
N ARG A 49 -16.66 -13.61 0.13
CA ARG A 49 -17.16 -13.42 -1.25
C ARG A 49 -18.06 -12.20 -1.40
N ASN A 50 -18.61 -11.74 -0.29
CA ASN A 50 -19.48 -10.58 -0.21
C ASN A 50 -18.75 -9.30 0.21
N LEU A 51 -17.43 -9.39 0.42
CA LEU A 51 -16.54 -8.24 0.56
C LEU A 51 -15.95 -7.90 -0.81
N VAL A 52 -16.56 -6.92 -1.48
CA VAL A 52 -16.26 -6.56 -2.87
C VAL A 52 -15.33 -5.37 -2.91
N PHE A 53 -14.12 -5.53 -3.43
CA PHE A 53 -13.23 -4.42 -3.75
C PHE A 53 -13.47 -3.95 -5.18
N SER A 54 -13.39 -2.65 -5.43
CA SER A 54 -13.37 -2.13 -6.81
C SER A 54 -12.17 -2.65 -7.59
N ALA A 55 -12.26 -2.67 -8.92
CA ALA A 55 -11.14 -3.05 -9.79
C ALA A 55 -9.97 -2.06 -9.69
N ASP A 56 -8.84 -2.47 -10.29
CA ASP A 56 -7.68 -1.60 -10.49
C ASP A 56 -8.10 -0.32 -11.22
N THR A 57 -7.47 0.79 -10.87
CA THR A 57 -7.74 2.08 -11.51
C THR A 57 -7.46 1.95 -13.01
N SER A 58 -8.40 2.45 -13.83
CA SER A 58 -8.19 2.55 -15.28
C SER A 58 -8.91 3.78 -15.84
N GLU A 59 -8.45 4.25 -17.00
CA GLU A 59 -9.13 5.32 -17.73
C GLU A 59 -10.59 4.93 -18.02
N GLU A 60 -10.82 3.67 -18.40
CA GLU A 60 -12.16 3.19 -18.73
C GLU A 60 -13.08 3.19 -17.50
N GLN A 61 -12.59 2.77 -16.34
CA GLN A 61 -13.34 2.86 -15.07
C GLN A 61 -13.69 4.33 -14.76
N GLY A 62 -12.72 5.24 -14.87
CA GLY A 62 -12.96 6.67 -14.66
C GLY A 62 -13.97 7.26 -15.64
N ARG A 63 -13.88 6.90 -16.92
CA ARG A 63 -14.75 7.38 -18.00
C ARG A 63 -16.18 6.86 -17.89
N GLN A 64 -16.35 5.57 -17.60
CA GLN A 64 -17.66 4.93 -17.50
C GLN A 64 -18.39 5.31 -16.21
N PHE A 65 -17.68 5.31 -15.09
CA PHE A 65 -18.31 5.36 -13.77
C PHE A 65 -18.09 6.69 -13.02
N GLY A 66 -16.96 7.37 -13.24
CA GLY A 66 -16.57 8.59 -12.53
C GLY A 66 -16.94 9.91 -13.22
N LYS A 67 -17.25 9.89 -14.53
CA LYS A 67 -17.48 11.10 -15.33
C LYS A 67 -18.54 12.02 -14.71
N GLY A 68 -18.20 13.31 -14.58
CA GLY A 68 -19.08 14.37 -14.09
C GLY A 68 -19.29 14.41 -12.57
N ARG A 69 -18.68 13.47 -11.81
CA ARG A 69 -18.87 13.35 -10.35
C ARG A 69 -17.70 13.88 -9.53
N GLY A 70 -16.71 14.50 -10.17
CA GLY A 70 -15.64 15.22 -9.49
C GLY A 70 -16.18 16.47 -8.81
N THR A 71 -15.92 16.60 -7.51
CA THR A 71 -16.38 17.72 -6.68
C THR A 71 -15.28 18.70 -6.29
N VAL A 72 -14.02 18.25 -6.37
CA VAL A 72 -12.86 19.01 -5.93
C VAL A 72 -11.69 18.74 -6.86
N ASP A 73 -10.94 19.79 -7.16
CA ASP A 73 -9.67 19.68 -7.89
C ASP A 73 -8.56 19.25 -6.92
N CYS A 74 -8.44 17.94 -6.75
CA CYS A 74 -7.47 17.27 -5.89
C CYS A 74 -6.41 16.50 -6.69
N CYS A 75 -5.44 15.92 -5.99
CA CYS A 75 -4.45 15.05 -6.61
C CYS A 75 -5.10 13.87 -7.36
N TYR A 76 -4.42 13.37 -8.39
CA TYR A 76 -4.93 12.32 -9.27
C TYR A 76 -5.53 11.10 -8.53
N PRO A 77 -4.89 10.52 -7.50
CA PRO A 77 -5.43 9.37 -6.76
C PRO A 77 -6.78 9.64 -6.08
N VAL A 78 -7.01 10.87 -5.62
CA VAL A 78 -8.30 11.27 -5.03
C VAL A 78 -9.36 11.42 -6.11
N LYS A 79 -9.00 11.92 -7.30
CA LYS A 79 -9.90 11.99 -8.47
C LYS A 79 -10.35 10.59 -8.90
N CYS A 80 -9.44 9.60 -8.87
CA CYS A 80 -9.74 8.20 -9.21
C CYS A 80 -10.82 7.57 -8.32
N ALA A 81 -10.98 8.02 -7.08
CA ALA A 81 -12.02 7.51 -6.18
C ALA A 81 -13.44 7.66 -6.75
N THR A 82 -13.70 8.65 -7.62
CA THR A 82 -14.99 8.78 -8.32
C THR A 82 -15.30 7.58 -9.20
N GLY A 83 -14.29 7.04 -9.92
CA GLY A 83 -14.42 5.84 -10.75
C GLY A 83 -14.71 4.60 -9.91
N HIS A 84 -13.94 4.40 -8.83
CA HIS A 84 -14.13 3.27 -7.92
C HIS A 84 -15.53 3.26 -7.26
N TYR A 85 -16.03 4.42 -6.83
CA TYR A 85 -17.38 4.51 -6.26
C TYR A 85 -18.43 4.17 -7.31
N GLY A 86 -18.34 4.77 -8.50
CA GLY A 86 -19.31 4.52 -9.55
C GLY A 86 -19.29 3.07 -10.02
N GLU A 87 -18.12 2.42 -10.06
CA GLU A 87 -18.01 1.00 -10.40
C GLU A 87 -18.67 0.12 -9.34
N LEU A 88 -18.48 0.42 -8.05
CA LEU A 88 -19.12 -0.31 -6.96
C LEU A 88 -20.64 -0.12 -6.94
N ILE A 89 -21.14 1.04 -7.36
CA ILE A 89 -22.57 1.34 -7.36
C ILE A 89 -23.27 0.82 -8.63
N PHE A 90 -22.67 1.05 -9.81
CA PHE A 90 -23.32 0.82 -11.10
C PHE A 90 -22.71 -0.34 -11.91
N GLY A 91 -21.47 -0.74 -11.63
CA GLY A 91 -20.75 -1.77 -12.37
C GLY A 91 -20.93 -3.19 -11.82
N GLN A 92 -21.52 -3.33 -10.64
CA GLN A 92 -21.70 -4.64 -9.99
C GLN A 92 -22.89 -5.40 -10.59
N ARG A 93 -22.70 -6.70 -10.85
CA ARG A 93 -23.76 -7.59 -11.36
C ARG A 93 -24.93 -7.72 -10.38
N GLU A 94 -24.59 -7.75 -9.11
CA GLU A 94 -25.55 -7.85 -8.04
C GLU A 94 -25.29 -6.68 -7.08
N LYS A 95 -26.35 -6.14 -6.49
CA LYS A 95 -26.31 -4.91 -5.69
C LYS A 95 -25.55 -5.07 -4.37
N LEU A 96 -24.90 -3.99 -3.95
CA LEU A 96 -24.31 -3.87 -2.62
C LEU A 96 -25.38 -3.47 -1.61
N ASP A 97 -25.24 -3.93 -0.37
CA ASP A 97 -26.04 -3.43 0.76
C ASP A 97 -25.36 -2.23 1.41
N VAL A 98 -24.02 -2.25 1.47
CA VAL A 98 -23.20 -1.22 2.10
C VAL A 98 -22.08 -0.80 1.16
N LEU A 99 -21.91 0.50 0.94
CA LEU A 99 -20.67 1.06 0.39
C LEU A 99 -19.86 1.63 1.56
N PHE A 100 -18.78 0.95 1.90
CA PHE A 100 -17.91 1.30 3.02
C PHE A 100 -16.68 2.05 2.53
N SER A 101 -16.51 3.29 2.98
CA SER A 101 -15.35 4.11 2.64
C SER A 101 -14.89 4.94 3.84
N PRO A 102 -13.87 4.46 4.60
CA PRO A 102 -13.50 5.05 5.87
C PRO A 102 -12.68 6.33 5.71
N MET A 103 -12.96 7.32 6.55
CA MET A 103 -12.14 8.52 6.72
C MET A 103 -11.00 8.21 7.68
N ILE A 104 -9.90 7.70 7.14
CA ILE A 104 -8.72 7.32 7.93
C ILE A 104 -7.92 8.58 8.29
N TYR A 105 -7.96 8.98 9.56
CA TYR A 105 -7.30 10.20 10.06
C TYR A 105 -5.82 10.00 10.38
N THR A 106 -5.49 8.86 10.97
CA THR A 106 -4.12 8.45 11.32
C THR A 106 -3.90 7.00 10.93
N LEU A 107 -2.63 6.66 10.67
CA LEU A 107 -2.21 5.32 10.30
C LEU A 107 -1.34 4.69 11.40
N PRO A 108 -1.40 3.36 11.59
CA PRO A 108 -0.41 2.66 12.39
C PRO A 108 0.96 2.84 11.74
N SER A 109 1.99 3.13 12.54
CA SER A 109 3.35 3.29 12.05
C SER A 109 4.33 2.52 12.93
N PHE A 110 5.41 2.04 12.32
CA PHE A 110 6.56 1.48 13.02
C PHE A 110 7.59 2.56 13.39
N LEU A 111 7.39 3.80 12.92
CA LEU A 111 8.33 4.89 13.21
C LEU A 111 8.25 5.33 14.67
N SER A 112 9.40 5.69 15.24
CA SER A 112 9.53 6.02 16.67
C SER A 112 10.61 7.08 16.92
N GLY A 113 10.82 7.45 18.18
CA GLY A 113 11.74 8.53 18.56
C GLY A 113 11.05 9.89 18.55
N HIS A 114 11.31 10.72 17.53
CA HIS A 114 10.76 12.08 17.41
C HIS A 114 9.65 12.23 16.37
N VAL A 115 9.15 11.14 15.81
CA VAL A 115 8.02 11.20 14.89
C VAL A 115 6.82 11.77 15.62
N ALA A 116 6.42 13.00 15.23
CA ALA A 116 5.47 13.79 16.00
C ALA A 116 4.06 13.22 15.91
N ARG A 117 3.63 12.83 14.70
CA ARG A 117 2.32 12.22 14.41
C ARG A 117 2.37 11.35 13.16
N THR A 118 1.34 10.54 12.96
CA THR A 118 1.13 9.67 11.79
C THR A 118 -0.16 10.04 11.04
N LEU A 119 -0.40 11.34 10.88
CA LEU A 119 -1.59 11.87 10.21
C LEU A 119 -1.60 11.47 8.73
N THR A 120 -2.79 11.26 8.19
CA THR A 120 -2.98 11.11 6.74
C THR A 120 -3.07 12.48 6.06
N CYS A 121 -2.89 12.50 4.73
CA CYS A 121 -3.12 13.72 3.97
C CYS A 121 -4.58 14.18 4.14
N PRO A 122 -4.86 15.45 4.47
CA PRO A 122 -6.23 15.93 4.66
C PRO A 122 -7.14 15.68 3.45
N ARG A 123 -6.60 15.79 2.23
CA ARG A 123 -7.34 15.48 0.98
C ARG A 123 -7.71 14.00 0.88
N VAL A 124 -6.84 13.12 1.36
CA VAL A 124 -7.05 11.67 1.37
C VAL A 124 -8.06 11.27 2.46
N MET A 125 -7.91 11.83 3.67
CA MET A 125 -8.84 11.59 4.78
C MET A 125 -10.26 12.05 4.46
N ALA A 126 -10.40 13.23 3.84
CA ALA A 126 -11.70 13.80 3.49
C ALA A 126 -12.25 13.30 2.14
N ALA A 127 -11.50 12.46 1.41
CA ALA A 127 -11.94 11.93 0.12
C ALA A 127 -13.32 11.25 0.19
N PRO A 128 -13.65 10.44 1.22
CA PRO A 128 -14.97 9.82 1.30
C PRO A 128 -16.14 10.82 1.26
N GLU A 129 -16.08 11.92 2.01
CA GLU A 129 -17.15 12.94 2.01
C GLU A 129 -17.16 13.77 0.73
N ASN A 130 -15.99 14.17 0.23
CA ASN A 130 -15.90 14.95 -0.98
C ASN A 130 -16.46 14.18 -2.19
N ILE A 131 -16.12 12.90 -2.32
CA ILE A 131 -16.56 12.07 -3.43
C ILE A 131 -18.06 11.76 -3.30
N LYS A 132 -18.54 11.47 -2.09
CA LYS A 132 -19.98 11.31 -1.80
C LYS A 132 -20.81 12.49 -2.32
N ALA A 133 -20.36 13.73 -2.10
CA ALA A 133 -21.07 14.91 -2.60
C ALA A 133 -21.27 14.90 -4.12
N GLY A 134 -20.37 14.27 -4.89
CA GLY A 134 -20.50 14.14 -6.34
C GLY A 134 -21.60 13.17 -6.76
N PHE A 135 -21.87 12.16 -5.93
CA PHE A 135 -22.98 11.22 -6.11
C PHE A 135 -24.31 11.74 -5.56
N LEU A 136 -24.31 12.87 -4.82
CA LEU A 136 -25.51 13.52 -4.29
C LEU A 136 -25.90 14.80 -5.04
N LYS A 137 -25.02 15.34 -5.88
CA LYS A 137 -25.20 16.63 -6.58
C LYS A 137 -26.48 16.69 -7.41
N GLU A 138 -26.79 15.63 -8.15
CA GLU A 138 -27.94 15.61 -9.07
C GLU A 138 -29.08 14.70 -8.59
N ARG A 139 -28.77 13.65 -7.83
CA ARG A 139 -29.72 12.64 -7.33
C ARG A 139 -29.20 12.01 -6.05
N GLU A 140 -30.11 11.45 -5.24
CA GLU A 140 -29.77 10.66 -4.04
C GLU A 140 -29.37 9.23 -4.44
N VAL A 141 -28.25 9.08 -5.16
CA VAL A 141 -27.84 7.81 -5.81
C VAL A 141 -27.80 6.62 -4.83
N PHE A 142 -27.31 6.84 -3.60
CA PHE A 142 -27.21 5.79 -2.60
C PHE A 142 -28.59 5.28 -2.18
N ALA A 143 -29.54 6.19 -1.92
CA ALA A 143 -30.91 5.84 -1.55
C ALA A 143 -31.64 5.16 -2.73
N ASP A 144 -31.49 5.69 -3.95
CA ASP A 144 -32.08 5.13 -5.17
C ASP A 144 -31.63 3.67 -5.43
N GLN A 145 -30.39 3.34 -5.05
CA GLN A 145 -29.86 1.98 -5.19
C GLN A 145 -30.11 1.09 -3.96
N GLY A 146 -30.62 1.65 -2.86
CA GLY A 146 -30.78 0.95 -1.58
C GLY A 146 -29.46 0.64 -0.88
N ILE A 147 -28.42 1.44 -1.12
CA ILE A 147 -27.08 1.27 -0.55
C ILE A 147 -26.94 2.14 0.69
N HIS A 148 -26.55 1.53 1.81
CA HIS A 148 -26.12 2.27 3.00
C HIS A 148 -24.67 2.76 2.81
N TYR A 149 -24.49 4.07 2.71
CA TYR A 149 -23.15 4.66 2.64
C TYR A 149 -22.55 4.81 4.04
N ALA A 150 -21.48 4.07 4.33
CA ALA A 150 -20.82 4.05 5.64
C ALA A 150 -19.41 4.65 5.56
N THR A 151 -19.18 5.73 6.31
CA THR A 151 -17.98 6.58 6.25
C THR A 151 -17.44 6.90 7.65
N PRO A 152 -17.05 5.87 8.43
CA PRO A 152 -16.56 6.12 9.79
C PRO A 152 -15.27 6.92 9.76
N PHE A 153 -15.15 7.85 10.71
CA PHE A 153 -13.91 8.55 11.02
C PHE A 153 -13.08 7.70 11.98
N VAL A 154 -11.85 7.33 11.58
CA VAL A 154 -11.03 6.37 12.33
C VAL A 154 -9.61 6.85 12.55
N SER A 155 -9.13 6.70 13.78
CA SER A 155 -7.73 6.97 14.18
C SER A 155 -7.00 5.66 14.42
N LEU A 156 -6.40 5.06 13.37
CA LEU A 156 -5.83 3.72 13.46
C LEU A 156 -4.51 3.64 14.26
N ASP A 157 -3.90 4.77 14.62
CA ASP A 157 -2.79 4.84 15.58
C ASP A 157 -3.26 4.79 17.05
N GLU A 158 -4.57 4.86 17.31
CA GLU A 158 -5.17 4.86 18.64
C GLU A 158 -6.12 3.65 18.84
N PRO A 159 -5.59 2.41 19.00
CA PRO A 159 -6.40 1.18 19.05
C PRO A 159 -7.53 1.18 20.08
N LYS A 160 -7.39 1.94 21.17
CA LYS A 160 -8.42 2.06 22.21
C LYS A 160 -9.63 2.89 21.78
N LEU A 161 -9.48 3.81 20.83
CA LEU A 161 -10.56 4.66 20.33
C LEU A 161 -11.31 4.02 19.16
N VAL A 162 -10.61 3.21 18.35
CA VAL A 162 -11.14 2.63 17.12
C VAL A 162 -12.44 1.84 17.30
N PRO A 163 -12.64 1.00 18.35
CA PRO A 163 -13.91 0.31 18.56
C PRO A 163 -15.11 1.24 18.65
N LYS A 164 -14.96 2.37 19.35
CA LYS A 164 -16.04 3.34 19.52
C LYS A 164 -16.35 4.04 18.19
N GLN A 165 -15.30 4.51 17.51
CA GLN A 165 -15.40 5.17 16.21
C GLN A 165 -16.08 4.30 15.16
N LEU A 166 -15.67 3.03 15.05
CA LEU A 166 -16.26 2.09 14.11
C LEU A 166 -17.68 1.69 14.51
N PHE A 167 -17.97 1.48 15.79
CA PHE A 167 -19.33 1.18 16.23
C PHE A 167 -20.29 2.32 15.87
N GLU A 168 -19.92 3.57 16.18
CA GLU A 168 -20.72 4.75 15.87
C GLU A 168 -20.95 4.91 14.36
N GLY A 169 -19.92 4.69 13.53
CA GLY A 169 -20.03 4.83 12.09
C GLY A 169 -20.58 3.62 11.32
N LEU A 170 -20.74 2.45 11.96
CA LEU A 170 -21.22 1.23 11.29
C LEU A 170 -22.55 0.70 11.82
N ARG A 171 -22.99 1.08 13.03
CA ARG A 171 -24.20 0.51 13.65
C ARG A 171 -25.48 0.62 12.81
N GLU A 172 -25.57 1.61 11.93
CA GLU A 172 -26.71 1.81 11.03
C GLU A 172 -26.60 0.99 9.74
N ALA A 173 -25.38 0.69 9.31
CA ALA A 173 -25.11 -0.07 8.08
C ALA A 173 -24.97 -1.58 8.34
N VAL A 174 -24.60 -1.98 9.56
CA VAL A 174 -24.37 -3.38 9.94
C VAL A 174 -25.47 -3.82 10.93
N PRO A 175 -26.40 -4.69 10.51
CA PRO A 175 -27.53 -5.10 11.35
C PRO A 175 -27.10 -5.76 12.67
N GLY A 176 -27.70 -5.31 13.77
CA GLY A 176 -27.49 -5.89 15.10
C GLY A 176 -26.06 -5.75 15.64
N LEU A 177 -25.27 -4.81 15.12
CA LEU A 177 -23.92 -4.56 15.60
C LEU A 177 -23.94 -4.09 17.07
N THR A 178 -23.09 -4.69 17.90
CA THR A 178 -22.91 -4.30 19.31
C THR A 178 -21.49 -3.78 19.56
N MET A 179 -21.32 -2.94 20.57
CA MET A 179 -19.99 -2.40 20.92
C MET A 179 -18.99 -3.51 21.30
N GLU A 180 -19.44 -4.54 22.01
CA GLU A 180 -18.59 -5.68 22.39
C GLU A 180 -18.14 -6.50 21.17
N GLU A 181 -19.05 -6.72 20.23
CA GLU A 181 -18.73 -7.38 18.96
C GLU A 181 -17.74 -6.55 18.13
N THR A 182 -17.97 -5.24 18.01
CA THR A 182 -17.05 -4.32 17.32
C THR A 182 -15.66 -4.36 17.94
N ALA A 183 -15.55 -4.33 19.27
CA ALA A 183 -14.25 -4.39 19.95
C ALA A 183 -13.47 -5.67 19.60
N ARG A 184 -14.13 -6.83 19.67
CA ARG A 184 -13.52 -8.12 19.28
C ARG A 184 -13.12 -8.14 17.80
N ALA A 185 -13.95 -7.57 16.93
CA ALA A 185 -13.66 -7.50 15.50
C ALA A 185 -12.48 -6.57 15.19
N VAL A 186 -12.34 -5.46 15.92
CA VAL A 186 -11.19 -4.55 15.81
C VAL A 186 -9.89 -5.23 16.23
N ASP A 187 -9.90 -6.02 17.31
CA ASP A 187 -8.73 -6.79 17.72
C ASP A 187 -8.32 -7.84 16.67
N ALA A 188 -9.30 -8.47 16.01
CA ALA A 188 -9.04 -9.36 14.88
C ALA A 188 -8.48 -8.60 13.66
N ALA A 189 -9.03 -7.43 13.35
CA ALA A 189 -8.58 -6.56 12.26
C ALA A 189 -7.12 -6.11 12.42
N TYR A 190 -6.72 -5.68 13.62
CA TYR A 190 -5.34 -5.32 13.91
C TYR A 190 -4.37 -6.51 13.82
N ARG A 191 -4.80 -7.71 14.25
CA ARG A 191 -4.01 -8.93 14.07
C ARG A 191 -3.81 -9.24 12.60
N ALA A 192 -4.87 -9.25 11.80
CA ALA A 192 -4.78 -9.48 10.36
C ALA A 192 -3.84 -8.50 9.65
N LEU A 193 -3.91 -7.20 10.00
CA LEU A 193 -3.00 -6.19 9.46
C LEU A 193 -1.53 -6.43 9.85
N ARG A 194 -1.27 -6.76 11.12
CA ARG A 194 0.10 -7.05 11.59
C ARG A 194 0.66 -8.30 10.91
N ASP A 195 -0.08 -9.40 10.90
CA ASP A 195 0.35 -10.67 10.32
C ASP A 195 0.67 -10.52 8.82
N PHE A 196 -0.13 -9.73 8.10
CA PHE A 196 0.13 -9.41 6.71
C PHE A 196 1.42 -8.60 6.52
N ASN A 197 1.59 -7.53 7.30
CA ASN A 197 2.78 -6.68 7.23
C ASN A 197 4.05 -7.45 7.57
N ASP A 198 4.01 -8.29 8.60
CA ASP A 198 5.15 -9.08 9.04
C ASP A 198 5.53 -10.14 8.00
N ARG A 199 4.54 -10.77 7.36
CA ARG A 199 4.77 -11.69 6.24
C ARG A 199 5.44 -10.99 5.05
N LEU A 200 4.98 -9.79 4.67
CA LEU A 200 5.57 -9.05 3.56
C LEU A 200 6.97 -8.54 3.89
N ARG A 201 7.22 -8.08 5.11
CA ARG A 201 8.55 -7.68 5.58
C ARG A 201 9.54 -8.84 5.58
N LYS A 202 9.10 -10.01 6.05
CA LYS A 202 9.87 -11.24 5.95
C LYS A 202 10.21 -11.57 4.49
N LYS A 203 9.25 -11.42 3.57
CA LYS A 203 9.51 -11.65 2.15
C LYS A 203 10.53 -10.65 1.57
N SER A 204 10.43 -9.38 1.95
CA SER A 204 11.42 -8.35 1.58
C SER A 204 12.82 -8.67 2.13
N ARG A 205 12.92 -9.20 3.35
CA ARG A 205 14.19 -9.71 3.92
C ARG A 205 14.75 -10.86 3.10
N GLU A 206 13.95 -11.86 2.76
CA GLU A 206 14.37 -12.99 1.91
C GLU A 206 14.94 -12.51 0.56
N VAL A 207 14.32 -11.48 -0.04
CA VAL A 207 14.82 -10.87 -1.29
C VAL A 207 16.16 -10.20 -1.07
N LEU A 208 16.35 -9.46 0.03
CA LEU A 208 17.63 -8.83 0.35
C LEU A 208 18.74 -9.85 0.65
N GLU A 209 18.42 -10.93 1.35
CA GLU A 209 19.36 -12.03 1.61
C GLU A 209 19.77 -12.74 0.32
N TRP A 210 18.83 -12.93 -0.61
CA TRP A 210 19.14 -13.44 -1.94
C TRP A 210 20.02 -12.46 -2.73
N CYS A 211 19.70 -11.16 -2.74
CA CYS A 211 20.55 -10.13 -3.35
C CYS A 211 21.97 -10.13 -2.74
N ALA A 212 22.05 -10.37 -1.43
CA ALA A 212 23.30 -10.44 -0.69
C ALA A 212 24.17 -11.61 -1.11
N ARG A 213 23.58 -12.81 -1.19
CA ARG A 213 24.26 -14.05 -1.56
C ARG A 213 24.66 -14.09 -3.03
N GLU A 214 23.77 -13.66 -3.93
CA GLU A 214 24.00 -13.69 -5.38
C GLU A 214 24.78 -12.46 -5.89
N GLU A 215 25.16 -11.54 -4.99
CA GLU A 215 25.82 -10.26 -5.30
C GLU A 215 25.04 -9.40 -6.31
N ARG A 216 23.71 -9.44 -6.22
CA ARG A 216 22.81 -8.70 -7.10
C ARG A 216 22.30 -7.43 -6.45
N ALA A 217 22.15 -6.39 -7.26
CA ALA A 217 21.51 -5.16 -6.82
C ALA A 217 19.97 -5.26 -6.93
N CYS A 218 19.27 -4.58 -6.04
CA CYS A 218 17.83 -4.37 -6.08
C CYS A 218 17.47 -2.89 -6.09
N LEU A 219 16.21 -2.60 -6.44
CA LEU A 219 15.65 -1.26 -6.39
C LEU A 219 14.74 -1.11 -5.17
N LEU A 220 14.69 0.11 -4.63
CA LEU A 220 13.70 0.49 -3.63
C LEU A 220 12.73 1.53 -4.20
N VAL A 221 11.44 1.21 -4.19
CA VAL A 221 10.37 2.14 -4.53
C VAL A 221 10.01 2.99 -3.31
N LEU A 222 10.14 4.30 -3.47
CA LEU A 222 9.68 5.32 -2.53
C LEU A 222 8.42 5.98 -3.08
N ALA A 223 7.27 5.53 -2.61
CA ALA A 223 5.98 5.97 -3.12
C ALA A 223 4.93 5.85 -2.02
N ARG A 224 3.76 6.45 -2.27
CA ARG A 224 2.57 6.23 -1.44
C ARG A 224 1.96 4.84 -1.73
N PRO A 225 1.27 4.21 -0.78
CA PRO A 225 0.77 2.83 -0.92
C PRO A 225 -0.10 2.60 -2.16
N TYR A 226 -0.91 3.60 -2.52
CA TYR A 226 -1.79 3.54 -3.68
C TYR A 226 -1.09 3.57 -5.03
N HIS A 227 0.22 3.83 -5.10
CA HIS A 227 0.97 3.66 -6.35
C HIS A 227 1.21 2.19 -6.70
N MET A 228 0.83 1.23 -5.84
CA MET A 228 0.76 -0.18 -6.22
C MET A 228 -0.45 -0.48 -7.14
N ASP A 229 -1.35 0.50 -7.33
CA ASP A 229 -2.42 0.40 -8.32
C ASP A 229 -1.87 0.64 -9.73
N PRO A 230 -2.11 -0.27 -10.70
CA PRO A 230 -1.64 -0.15 -12.08
C PRO A 230 -2.02 1.13 -12.83
N GLY A 231 -3.17 1.73 -12.50
CA GLY A 231 -3.64 2.98 -13.09
C GLY A 231 -3.05 4.22 -12.42
N ILE A 232 -2.56 4.11 -11.18
CA ILE A 232 -1.97 5.23 -10.44
C ILE A 232 -0.44 5.22 -10.47
N GLY A 233 0.18 4.05 -10.28
CA GLY A 233 1.63 3.87 -10.31
C GLY A 233 2.21 3.58 -11.70
N HIS A 234 1.34 3.30 -12.67
CA HIS A 234 1.70 3.01 -14.06
C HIS A 234 2.60 1.78 -14.27
N GLU A 235 2.68 0.89 -13.29
CA GLU A 235 3.40 -0.40 -13.38
C GLU A 235 4.91 -0.24 -13.71
N ILE A 236 5.48 0.92 -13.39
CA ILE A 236 6.89 1.24 -13.67
C ILE A 236 7.83 0.21 -13.02
N GLU A 237 7.47 -0.23 -11.82
CA GLU A 237 8.20 -1.27 -11.09
C GLU A 237 8.09 -2.65 -11.74
N VAL A 238 6.97 -2.95 -12.41
CA VAL A 238 6.77 -4.21 -13.13
C VAL A 238 7.64 -4.23 -14.38
N ASP A 239 7.69 -3.11 -15.11
CA ASP A 239 8.58 -2.95 -16.26
C ASP A 239 10.05 -3.12 -15.85
N LEU A 240 10.48 -2.51 -14.74
CA LEU A 240 11.83 -2.68 -14.20
C LEU A 240 12.12 -4.12 -13.73
N GLN A 241 11.12 -4.79 -13.17
CA GLN A 241 11.22 -6.20 -12.77
C GLN A 241 11.41 -7.11 -13.99
N ALA A 242 10.80 -6.80 -15.14
CA ALA A 242 10.97 -7.55 -16.38
C ALA A 242 12.41 -7.52 -16.92
N TYR A 243 13.20 -6.49 -16.59
CA TYR A 243 14.64 -6.43 -16.86
C TYR A 243 15.49 -7.24 -15.85
N GLY A 244 14.85 -7.96 -14.92
CA GLY A 244 15.52 -8.89 -14.01
C GLY A 244 16.00 -8.25 -12.71
N TYR A 245 15.55 -7.06 -12.36
CA TYR A 245 15.89 -6.45 -11.09
C TYR A 245 14.83 -6.71 -10.01
N PRO A 246 15.23 -7.19 -8.80
CA PRO A 246 14.31 -7.30 -7.69
C PRO A 246 13.86 -5.91 -7.21
N ILE A 247 12.57 -5.81 -6.90
CA ILE A 247 11.96 -4.58 -6.40
C ILE A 247 11.52 -4.76 -4.96
N LEU A 248 11.89 -3.80 -4.12
CA LEU A 248 11.40 -3.65 -2.75
C LEU A 248 10.56 -2.39 -2.65
N TRP A 249 9.55 -2.42 -1.79
CA TRP A 249 8.73 -1.25 -1.46
C TRP A 249 9.02 -0.81 -0.03
N ALA A 250 9.29 0.49 0.19
CA ALA A 250 9.62 1.00 1.51
C ALA A 250 8.57 0.70 2.58
N GLN A 251 7.29 0.66 2.19
CA GLN A 251 6.16 0.32 3.08
C GLN A 251 6.32 -1.03 3.79
N TYR A 252 6.97 -2.00 3.12
CA TYR A 252 7.18 -3.36 3.60
C TYR A 252 8.66 -3.71 3.69
N PHE A 253 9.53 -2.71 3.83
CA PHE A 253 10.95 -2.92 4.06
C PHE A 253 11.16 -3.64 5.41
N PRO A 254 12.10 -4.60 5.53
CA PRO A 254 12.34 -5.30 6.79
C PRO A 254 12.80 -4.35 7.89
N ILE A 255 12.25 -4.55 9.08
CA ILE A 255 12.49 -3.73 10.27
C ILE A 255 13.08 -4.55 11.42
N ASP A 256 13.64 -5.71 11.12
CA ASP A 256 14.26 -6.62 12.08
C ASP A 256 15.36 -5.91 12.88
N ASP A 257 15.39 -6.16 14.20
CA ASP A 257 16.32 -5.48 15.12
C ASP A 257 17.79 -5.67 14.74
N ASP A 258 18.17 -6.85 14.24
CA ASP A 258 19.54 -7.15 13.80
C ASP A 258 19.96 -6.29 12.60
N LEU A 259 19.11 -6.21 11.58
CA LEU A 259 19.35 -5.40 10.39
C LEU A 259 19.35 -3.90 10.72
N MET A 260 18.39 -3.45 11.53
CA MET A 260 18.28 -2.04 11.93
C MET A 260 19.45 -1.61 12.80
N GLN A 261 19.85 -2.44 13.77
CA GLN A 261 21.03 -2.17 14.60
C GLN A 261 22.32 -2.19 13.80
N TRP A 262 22.47 -3.10 12.83
CA TRP A 262 23.64 -3.12 11.95
C TRP A 262 23.69 -1.87 11.05
N ALA A 263 22.56 -1.48 10.45
CA ALA A 263 22.52 -0.36 9.51
C ALA A 263 22.63 1.02 10.20
N PHE A 264 22.02 1.19 11.37
CA PHE A 264 21.91 2.48 12.07
C PHE A 264 22.71 2.58 13.37
N GLY A 265 23.34 1.49 13.82
CA GLY A 265 24.14 1.42 15.05
C GLY A 265 25.21 2.50 15.17
N PRO A 266 26.00 2.80 14.12
CA PRO A 266 26.99 3.88 14.17
C PRO A 266 26.36 5.27 14.46
N ASP A 267 25.21 5.56 13.85
CA ASP A 267 24.50 6.84 14.05
C ASP A 267 23.90 6.94 15.45
N LEU A 268 23.44 5.81 16.00
CA LEU A 268 22.97 5.71 17.39
C LEU A 268 24.11 5.96 18.37
N ALA A 269 25.26 5.33 18.16
CA ALA A 269 26.44 5.49 19.02
C ALA A 269 27.00 6.92 18.97
N ALA A 270 26.93 7.57 17.81
CA ALA A 270 27.29 8.99 17.63
C ALA A 270 26.24 9.96 18.20
N GLY A 271 25.07 9.48 18.61
CA GLY A 271 23.97 10.32 19.10
C GLY A 271 23.29 11.17 18.02
N ALA A 272 23.52 10.86 16.74
CA ALA A 272 22.91 11.59 15.62
C ALA A 272 21.40 11.31 15.50
N ILE A 273 20.97 10.12 15.91
CA ILE A 273 19.58 9.67 15.95
C ILE A 273 19.27 8.99 17.28
N ARG A 274 18.00 8.98 17.70
CA ARG A 274 17.58 8.30 18.95
C ARG A 274 17.11 6.85 18.75
N SER A 275 16.76 6.50 17.53
CA SER A 275 16.21 5.20 17.13
C SER A 275 16.53 4.99 15.64
N PRO A 276 16.71 3.75 15.15
CA PRO A 276 16.78 3.45 13.71
C PRO A 276 15.55 3.95 12.94
N PHE A 277 14.44 4.15 13.64
CA PHE A 277 13.18 4.62 13.09
C PHE A 277 12.94 6.12 13.29
N ASP A 278 13.93 6.85 13.80
CA ASP A 278 13.89 8.31 13.92
C ASP A 278 14.25 8.96 12.57
N ILE A 279 13.58 10.06 12.24
CA ILE A 279 13.80 10.84 11.01
C ILE A 279 14.05 12.33 11.30
N ARG A 280 14.18 12.73 12.58
CA ARG A 280 14.33 14.14 12.96
C ARG A 280 15.55 14.82 12.33
N ASP A 281 16.62 14.09 12.12
CA ASP A 281 17.87 14.53 11.49
C ASP A 281 17.67 15.01 10.06
N VAL A 282 16.68 14.47 9.35
CA VAL A 282 16.39 14.80 7.94
C VAL A 282 15.04 15.48 7.74
N TRP A 283 14.13 15.37 8.70
CA TRP A 283 12.75 15.84 8.57
C TRP A 283 12.16 16.31 9.91
N PRO A 284 12.25 17.62 10.22
CA PRO A 284 11.70 18.17 11.46
C PRO A 284 10.16 18.16 11.53
N SER A 285 9.48 18.25 10.38
CA SER A 285 8.02 18.36 10.29
C SER A 285 7.33 16.98 10.17
N SER A 286 7.62 16.08 11.10
CA SER A 286 7.29 14.66 11.04
C SER A 286 5.83 14.32 11.42
N TYR A 287 4.86 15.01 10.81
CA TYR A 287 3.42 14.85 11.15
C TYR A 287 2.66 13.85 10.27
N SER A 288 3.13 13.57 9.06
CA SER A 288 2.38 12.83 8.03
C SER A 288 2.93 11.43 7.82
N SER A 289 2.12 10.37 8.02
CA SER A 289 2.60 8.98 8.04
C SER A 289 3.34 8.59 6.76
N ASN A 290 2.70 8.70 5.58
CA ASN A 290 3.33 8.27 4.34
C ASN A 290 4.54 9.13 3.96
N THR A 291 4.53 10.42 4.34
CA THR A 291 5.68 11.31 4.14
C THR A 291 6.85 10.87 5.02
N ASN A 292 6.59 10.57 6.29
CA ASN A 292 7.59 10.11 7.24
C ASN A 292 8.22 8.79 6.77
N GLU A 293 7.41 7.86 6.25
CA GLU A 293 7.89 6.57 5.73
C GLU A 293 8.72 6.71 4.45
N ILE A 294 8.40 7.66 3.57
CA ILE A 294 9.24 7.97 2.39
C ILE A 294 10.63 8.49 2.83
N LEU A 295 10.66 9.39 3.81
CA LEU A 295 11.92 9.95 4.36
C LEU A 295 12.74 8.86 5.05
N TRP A 296 12.10 8.00 5.83
CA TRP A 296 12.77 6.84 6.43
C TRP A 296 13.30 5.85 5.38
N GLY A 297 12.50 5.56 4.34
CA GLY A 297 12.91 4.72 3.23
C GLY A 297 14.15 5.24 2.50
N ALA A 298 14.29 6.57 2.35
CA ALA A 298 15.51 7.18 1.80
C ALA A 298 16.73 6.94 2.70
N LYS A 299 16.58 7.04 4.03
CA LYS A 299 17.67 6.75 4.98
C LYS A 299 18.13 5.30 4.91
N VAL A 300 17.19 4.37 4.76
CA VAL A 300 17.49 2.94 4.59
C VAL A 300 18.18 2.70 3.25
N ALA A 301 17.67 3.28 2.17
CA ALA A 301 18.29 3.18 0.84
C ALA A 301 19.75 3.61 0.85
N ALA A 302 20.08 4.69 1.57
CA ALA A 302 21.44 5.18 1.70
C ALA A 302 22.39 4.20 2.42
N ARG A 303 21.88 3.34 3.31
CA ARG A 303 22.68 2.46 4.18
C ARG A 303 22.78 1.02 3.67
N VAL A 304 21.71 0.48 3.11
CA VAL A 304 21.67 -0.93 2.71
C VAL A 304 22.40 -1.11 1.37
N PRO A 305 23.55 -1.84 1.32
CA PRO A 305 24.44 -1.83 0.16
C PRO A 305 23.80 -2.30 -1.15
N TRP A 306 22.96 -3.34 -1.08
CA TRP A 306 22.32 -3.95 -2.26
C TRP A 306 21.22 -3.10 -2.89
N ILE A 307 20.75 -2.06 -2.20
CA ILE A 307 19.86 -1.07 -2.79
C ILE A 307 20.72 -0.13 -3.62
N ALA A 308 20.85 -0.40 -4.92
CA ALA A 308 21.69 0.39 -5.82
C ALA A 308 20.92 1.52 -6.53
N CYS A 309 19.59 1.46 -6.53
CA CYS A 309 18.73 2.45 -7.16
C CYS A 309 17.44 2.67 -6.36
N VAL A 310 17.01 3.92 -6.29
CA VAL A 310 15.74 4.35 -5.73
C VAL A 310 14.86 4.90 -6.85
N VAL A 311 13.62 4.41 -6.91
CA VAL A 311 12.58 4.93 -7.78
C VAL A 311 11.55 5.67 -6.93
N ARG A 312 11.49 6.99 -7.06
CA ARG A 312 10.49 7.84 -6.39
C ARG A 312 9.28 8.00 -7.29
N MET A 313 8.08 7.70 -6.81
CA MET A 313 6.83 7.90 -7.58
C MET A 313 5.88 8.87 -6.88
N SER A 314 5.43 9.90 -7.58
CA SER A 314 4.49 10.88 -7.06
C SER A 314 3.41 11.17 -8.09
N SER A 315 2.17 11.26 -7.63
CA SER A 315 1.04 11.61 -8.49
C SER A 315 0.92 13.11 -8.69
N TYR A 316 0.28 13.49 -9.79
CA TYR A 316 -0.03 14.88 -10.12
C TYR A 316 -0.77 15.58 -8.97
N GLU A 317 -0.35 16.81 -8.68
CA GLU A 317 -0.88 17.68 -7.60
C GLU A 317 -0.76 17.12 -6.18
N CYS A 318 0.19 16.21 -5.93
CA CYS A 318 0.45 15.71 -4.58
C CYS A 318 1.26 16.73 -3.74
N GLY A 319 0.57 17.70 -3.14
CA GLY A 319 1.21 18.76 -2.33
C GLY A 319 2.01 18.26 -1.13
N MET A 320 1.67 17.10 -0.57
CA MET A 320 2.40 16.49 0.55
C MET A 320 3.75 15.87 0.13
N ASP A 321 3.92 15.56 -1.16
CA ASP A 321 5.15 14.99 -1.72
C ASP A 321 6.13 16.08 -2.14
N GLN A 322 5.62 17.24 -2.57
CA GLN A 322 6.43 18.37 -3.05
C GLN A 322 7.60 18.74 -2.11
N PRO A 323 7.42 18.91 -0.79
CA PRO A 323 8.52 19.31 0.08
C PRO A 323 9.49 18.15 0.40
N THR A 324 9.16 16.91 0.00
CA THR A 324 9.97 15.71 0.27
C THR A 324 11.00 15.41 -0.81
N TYR A 325 10.86 15.97 -2.02
CA TYR A 325 11.75 15.62 -3.14
C TYR A 325 13.21 15.96 -2.85
N THR A 326 13.50 17.20 -2.48
CA THR A 326 14.88 17.64 -2.26
C THR A 326 15.56 16.85 -1.14
N PRO A 327 14.97 16.68 0.06
CA PRO A 327 15.58 15.85 1.10
C PRO A 327 15.80 14.41 0.66
N VAL A 328 14.83 13.76 0.02
CA VAL A 328 14.96 12.37 -0.44
C VAL A 328 16.08 12.23 -1.46
N GLN A 329 16.08 13.10 -2.48
CA GLN A 329 17.12 13.10 -3.51
C GLN A 329 18.51 13.29 -2.89
N GLN A 330 18.67 14.28 -2.00
CA GLN A 330 19.95 14.55 -1.33
C GLN A 330 20.43 13.38 -0.48
N ILE A 331 19.54 12.71 0.26
CA ILE A 331 19.90 11.55 1.08
C ILE A 331 20.40 10.40 0.19
N VAL A 332 19.67 10.10 -0.89
CA VAL A 332 19.97 8.98 -1.78
C VAL A 332 21.24 9.24 -2.57
N GLU A 333 21.36 10.38 -3.26
CA GLU A 333 22.50 10.68 -4.13
C GLU A 333 23.81 10.83 -3.35
N ARG A 334 23.77 11.38 -2.12
CA ARG A 334 24.97 11.47 -1.26
C ARG A 334 25.54 10.11 -0.88
N SER A 335 24.73 9.06 -0.86
CA SER A 335 25.20 7.68 -0.64
C SER A 335 25.82 7.04 -1.89
N GLY A 336 25.78 7.74 -3.03
CA GLY A 336 26.16 7.20 -4.33
C GLY A 336 25.13 6.24 -4.94
N THR A 337 23.96 6.07 -4.31
CA THR A 337 22.84 5.28 -4.83
C THR A 337 22.17 6.07 -5.97
N LEU A 338 21.78 5.38 -7.05
CA LEU A 338 21.06 6.02 -8.15
C LEU A 338 19.68 6.50 -7.69
N PHE A 339 19.26 7.67 -8.17
CA PHE A 339 17.95 8.24 -7.86
C PHE A 339 17.21 8.60 -9.15
N PHE A 340 16.02 8.03 -9.33
CA PHE A 340 15.13 8.37 -10.44
C PHE A 340 13.75 8.70 -9.90
N SER A 341 13.16 9.81 -10.38
CA SER A 341 11.87 10.30 -9.90
C SER A 341 10.84 10.38 -11.02
N PHE A 342 9.76 9.62 -10.91
CA PHE A 342 8.57 9.73 -11.74
C PHE A 342 7.58 10.66 -11.02
N GLN A 343 7.55 11.90 -11.49
CA GLN A 343 6.70 12.96 -10.96
C GLN A 343 5.44 13.08 -11.82
N ASP A 344 4.39 13.60 -11.21
CA ASP A 344 3.15 13.95 -11.90
C ASP A 344 2.49 12.79 -12.64
N LEU A 345 2.48 11.61 -12.01
CA LEU A 345 1.69 10.47 -12.51
C LEU A 345 0.20 10.82 -12.51
N ASP A 346 -0.42 10.72 -13.68
CA ASP A 346 -1.82 11.09 -13.93
C ASP A 346 -2.48 10.14 -14.96
N SER A 347 -3.74 10.44 -15.31
CA SER A 347 -4.53 9.65 -16.27
C SER A 347 -3.93 9.51 -17.66
N THR A 348 -2.95 10.33 -18.05
CA THR A 348 -2.38 10.26 -19.41
C THR A 348 -1.51 9.01 -19.63
N LYS A 349 -1.03 8.37 -18.54
CA LYS A 349 -0.19 7.16 -18.52
C LYS A 349 0.74 7.08 -19.76
N PRO A 350 1.74 7.99 -19.90
CA PRO A 350 2.52 8.14 -21.12
C PRO A 350 3.51 6.98 -21.31
N ALA A 351 3.02 5.83 -21.78
CA ALA A 351 3.75 4.57 -21.85
C ALA A 351 5.08 4.66 -22.62
N GLY A 352 5.12 5.42 -23.73
CA GLY A 352 6.34 5.61 -24.51
C GLY A 352 7.43 6.34 -23.72
N SER A 353 7.08 7.37 -22.96
CA SER A 353 8.04 8.11 -22.11
C SER A 353 8.51 7.25 -20.94
N VAL A 354 7.59 6.52 -20.30
CA VAL A 354 7.92 5.59 -19.20
C VAL A 354 8.90 4.52 -19.69
N LYS A 355 8.66 3.91 -20.85
CA LYS A 355 9.53 2.89 -21.44
C LYS A 355 10.96 3.38 -21.66
N ILE A 356 11.14 4.55 -22.28
CA ILE A 356 12.49 5.12 -22.51
C ILE A 356 13.22 5.36 -21.18
N ARG A 357 12.49 5.79 -20.15
CA ARG A 357 13.06 6.02 -18.82
C ARG A 357 13.43 4.70 -18.13
N VAL A 358 12.63 3.66 -18.25
CA VAL A 358 12.95 2.31 -17.74
C VAL A 358 14.20 1.75 -18.43
N GLU A 359 14.30 1.89 -19.75
CA GLU A 359 15.50 1.51 -20.52
C GLU A 359 16.74 2.28 -20.04
N THR A 360 16.58 3.58 -19.76
CA THR A 360 17.65 4.42 -19.21
C THR A 360 18.07 3.94 -17.82
N ILE A 361 17.12 3.69 -16.91
CA ILE A 361 17.41 3.19 -15.55
C ILE A 361 18.18 1.87 -15.62
N THR A 362 17.73 0.96 -16.48
CA THR A 362 18.37 -0.34 -16.73
C THR A 362 19.82 -0.18 -17.18
N HIS A 363 20.07 0.70 -18.16
CA HIS A 363 21.42 0.98 -18.64
C HIS A 363 22.37 1.50 -17.53
N TYR A 364 21.88 2.39 -16.66
CA TYR A 364 22.67 2.89 -15.54
C TYR A 364 22.92 1.81 -14.48
N LEU A 365 21.93 0.95 -14.22
CA LEU A 365 22.09 -0.16 -13.30
C LEU A 365 23.14 -1.17 -13.80
N GLU A 366 23.08 -1.56 -15.07
CA GLU A 366 24.07 -2.47 -15.68
C GLU A 366 25.50 -1.94 -15.55
N ARG A 367 25.67 -0.63 -15.69
CA ARG A 367 26.99 0.02 -15.66
C ARG A 367 27.52 0.29 -14.25
N TYR A 368 26.66 0.71 -13.31
CA TYR A 368 27.11 1.30 -12.04
C TYR A 368 26.72 0.51 -10.81
N ALA A 369 25.77 -0.45 -10.89
CA ALA A 369 25.24 -1.09 -9.69
C ALA A 369 26.32 -1.85 -8.88
N ALA A 370 27.21 -2.59 -9.54
CA ALA A 370 28.28 -3.33 -8.87
C ALA A 370 29.22 -2.39 -8.07
N ASP A 371 29.65 -1.28 -8.68
CA ASP A 371 30.49 -0.28 -8.02
C ASP A 371 29.78 0.40 -6.85
N ILE A 372 28.49 0.70 -6.99
CA ILE A 372 27.67 1.28 -5.91
C ILE A 372 27.61 0.31 -4.72
N VAL A 373 27.30 -0.96 -4.98
CA VAL A 373 27.23 -2.00 -3.95
C VAL A 373 28.59 -2.15 -3.25
N ALA A 374 29.69 -2.20 -4.02
CA ALA A 374 31.04 -2.33 -3.48
C ALA A 374 31.43 -1.13 -2.59
N ARG A 375 31.18 0.10 -3.04
CA ARG A 375 31.44 1.32 -2.24
C ARG A 375 30.64 1.34 -0.95
N LYS A 376 29.35 1.01 -1.00
CA LYS A 376 28.50 0.98 0.19
C LYS A 376 28.92 -0.13 1.16
N LYS A 377 29.26 -1.33 0.65
CA LYS A 377 29.82 -2.42 1.48
C LYS A 377 31.09 -1.96 2.21
N ALA A 378 31.96 -1.18 1.57
CA ALA A 378 33.19 -0.68 2.18
C ALA A 378 32.96 0.37 3.29
N THR A 379 31.86 1.12 3.24
CA THR A 379 31.53 2.13 4.26
C THR A 379 30.70 1.58 5.43
N MET A 380 30.04 0.44 5.24
CA MET A 380 29.15 -0.14 6.26
C MET A 380 29.91 -1.03 7.26
N PRO A 381 29.40 -1.18 8.50
CA PRO A 381 30.02 -2.05 9.49
C PRO A 381 30.15 -3.50 9.00
N PRO A 382 31.18 -4.24 9.46
CA PRO A 382 31.31 -5.67 9.17
C PRO A 382 30.17 -6.47 9.82
N GLY A 383 29.99 -7.73 9.41
CA GLY A 383 29.02 -8.64 10.03
C GLY A 383 27.57 -8.37 9.62
N CYS A 384 27.32 -8.05 8.35
CA CYS A 384 25.97 -7.82 7.86
C CYS A 384 25.07 -9.05 8.06
N PRO A 385 23.91 -8.93 8.73
CA PRO A 385 23.02 -10.05 9.01
C PRO A 385 22.37 -10.65 7.75
N LEU A 386 22.38 -9.94 6.62
CA LEU A 386 21.88 -10.46 5.35
C LEU A 386 22.78 -11.54 4.73
N LEU A 387 24.03 -11.68 5.21
CA LEU A 387 24.98 -12.69 4.74
C LEU A 387 25.09 -13.90 5.67
N SER A 388 24.59 -13.81 6.91
CA SER A 388 24.73 -14.87 7.92
C SER A 388 23.62 -15.93 7.87
N ALA A 389 22.52 -15.70 7.15
CA ALA A 389 21.35 -16.60 7.10
C ALA A 389 21.57 -17.90 6.26
N GLY A 390 22.78 -18.16 5.77
CA GLY A 390 23.13 -19.26 4.86
C GLY A 390 23.20 -20.68 5.45
N ALA A 391 22.39 -21.03 6.46
CA ALA A 391 22.31 -22.41 6.99
C ALA A 391 20.89 -23.01 7.02
N SER A 392 19.89 -22.34 6.42
CA SER A 392 18.51 -22.83 6.40
C SER A 392 17.92 -22.85 4.99
N ALA A 393 17.99 -24.03 4.38
CA ALA A 393 17.16 -24.56 3.28
C ALA A 393 16.88 -23.64 2.06
N ALA A 394 17.56 -23.95 0.95
CA ALA A 394 17.17 -23.48 -0.37
C ALA A 394 15.73 -23.92 -0.72
N PRO A 395 14.90 -23.06 -1.33
CA PRO A 395 13.66 -23.50 -1.97
C PRO A 395 14.00 -24.38 -3.17
N SER A 396 13.48 -25.60 -3.21
CA SER A 396 13.63 -26.52 -4.33
C SER A 396 13.11 -25.92 -5.63
N GLU A 397 13.96 -25.86 -6.65
CA GLU A 397 13.57 -25.58 -8.03
C GLU A 397 12.60 -26.66 -8.52
N THR A 398 11.34 -26.29 -8.74
CA THR A 398 10.46 -26.99 -9.67
C THR A 398 10.06 -26.02 -10.76
N SER A 399 10.78 -26.06 -11.87
CA SER A 399 10.41 -25.43 -13.12
C SER A 399 9.26 -26.22 -13.77
N PRO A 400 8.10 -25.62 -14.10
CA PRO A 400 7.11 -26.30 -14.92
C PRO A 400 7.56 -26.22 -16.38
N ARG A 401 8.02 -27.35 -16.92
CA ARG A 401 8.15 -27.56 -18.36
C ARG A 401 6.76 -27.44 -19.01
N SER A 402 6.65 -26.55 -19.98
CA SER A 402 5.45 -26.36 -20.80
C SER A 402 5.36 -27.45 -21.87
N ASP A 403 4.73 -28.59 -21.52
CA ASP A 403 4.19 -29.51 -22.52
C ASP A 403 2.71 -29.21 -22.72
N CYS A 404 2.39 -28.43 -23.76
CA CYS A 404 1.04 -28.36 -24.30
C CYS A 404 1.07 -27.97 -25.79
N ALA A 405 1.65 -28.84 -26.62
CA ALA A 405 1.44 -28.81 -28.07
C ALA A 405 0.09 -29.49 -28.39
N GLY A 406 -0.99 -28.71 -28.25
CA GLY A 406 -2.33 -29.07 -28.67
C GLY A 406 -2.62 -28.64 -30.11
N LYS A 407 -2.68 -29.62 -31.00
CA LYS A 407 -3.26 -29.64 -32.35
C LYS A 407 -4.07 -28.38 -32.78
N ALA A 408 -3.60 -27.68 -33.82
CA ALA A 408 -4.43 -26.83 -34.67
C ALA A 408 -4.22 -27.21 -36.14
N GLY A 409 -5.30 -27.60 -36.80
CA GLY A 409 -5.33 -28.19 -38.13
C GLY A 409 -5.00 -27.22 -39.26
N ALA A 410 -4.51 -27.82 -40.34
CA ALA A 410 -4.26 -27.20 -41.62
C ALA A 410 -5.49 -26.44 -42.15
N ARG A 411 -5.29 -25.18 -42.58
CA ARG A 411 -6.13 -24.54 -43.59
C ARG A 411 -5.25 -23.89 -44.65
N THR A 412 -5.54 -24.32 -45.86
CA THR A 412 -4.97 -24.02 -47.16
C THR A 412 -5.11 -22.54 -47.55
N THR A 413 -4.03 -21.99 -48.10
CA THR A 413 -3.98 -20.74 -48.87
C THR A 413 -4.68 -20.92 -50.22
N PRO A 414 -5.37 -19.90 -50.76
CA PRO A 414 -5.53 -19.77 -52.20
C PRO A 414 -4.69 -18.61 -52.75
N GLU A 415 -3.98 -18.93 -53.83
CA GLU A 415 -3.34 -18.02 -54.76
C GLU A 415 -4.31 -16.93 -55.23
N ARG A 416 -3.81 -15.70 -55.37
CA ARG A 416 -4.37 -14.71 -56.28
C ARG A 416 -3.42 -14.57 -57.46
N ALA A 417 -3.89 -15.04 -58.61
CA ALA A 417 -3.40 -14.64 -59.92
C ALA A 417 -4.28 -13.49 -60.44
N ARG A 418 -3.60 -12.53 -61.09
CA ARG A 418 -4.04 -11.29 -61.75
C ARG A 418 -3.91 -10.01 -60.93
#